data_AF-A0A4V3BW22-F1
#
_entry.id   AF-A0A4V3BW22-F1
#
_cell.length_a   1.000
_cell.length_b   1.000
_cell.length_c   1.000
_cell.angle_alpha   90.00
_cell.angle_beta   90.00
_cell.angle_gamma   90.00
#
_symmetry.space_group_name_H-M   'P 1'
#
loop_
_entity.id
_entity.type
_entity.pdbx_description
1 polymer ?
#
loop_
_entity_poly.entity_id
_entity_poly.type
_entity_poly.pdbx_seq_one_letter_code
_entity_poly.pdbx_strand_id
1 'polypeptide(L)'
;MDSFIGIRFKKEAAKRFQEFSRTHCKSHTEALETMLDFFFYNEISPHEKLGPTGRTIEASFKKRINAVIAIMRDMEKTQTKPTAAMIASLFQTEAPKQKPLILEKKILQEKKENISNWEEDGFRESNNSK
;
A
#
# COMPACT_ATOMS: atom_id res chain seq x y z
N MET A 1 -16.27 16.39 28.03
CA MET A 1 -15.15 17.30 27.74
C MET A 1 -13.88 16.51 27.99
N ASP A 2 -13.00 16.45 27.00
CA ASP A 2 -11.73 15.78 27.18
C ASP A 2 -10.90 16.52 28.23
N SER A 3 -10.23 15.76 29.09
CA SER A 3 -9.37 16.31 30.12
C SER A 3 -8.03 16.67 29.49
N PHE A 4 -7.70 17.96 29.44
CA PHE A 4 -6.43 18.42 28.89
C PHE A 4 -5.31 18.27 29.91
N ILE A 5 -4.16 17.79 29.44
CA ILE A 5 -2.93 17.70 30.22
C ILE A 5 -1.93 18.75 29.71
N GLY A 6 -1.32 19.49 30.63
CA GLY A 6 -0.31 20.48 30.31
C GLY A 6 1.09 19.86 30.19
N ILE A 7 1.71 19.97 29.02
CA ILE A 7 3.11 19.57 28.79
C ILE A 7 3.96 20.81 28.58
N ARG A 8 5.12 20.87 29.25
CA ARG A 8 6.05 22.02 29.13
C ARG A 8 7.08 21.76 28.03
N PHE A 9 7.17 22.70 27.10
CA PHE A 9 8.17 22.69 26.03
C PHE A 9 9.16 23.84 26.17
N LYS A 10 10.37 23.66 25.63
CA LYS A 10 11.26 24.79 25.35
C LYS A 10 10.58 25.72 24.35
N LYS A 11 10.74 27.04 24.53
CA LYS A 11 10.08 28.07 23.71
C LYS A 11 10.29 27.88 22.21
N GLU A 12 11.51 27.54 21.80
CA GLU A 12 11.87 27.31 20.39
C GLU A 12 11.15 26.09 19.79
N ALA A 13 11.12 24.98 20.54
CA ALA A 13 10.42 23.77 20.12
C ALA A 13 8.90 23.99 20.03
N ALA A 14 8.33 24.71 20.99
CA ALA A 14 6.92 25.07 20.97
C ALA A 14 6.55 25.92 19.75
N LYS A 15 7.38 26.92 19.39
CA LYS A 15 7.16 27.74 18.19
C LYS A 15 7.16 26.90 16.92
N ARG A 16 8.18 26.04 16.73
CA ARG A 16 8.27 25.14 15.57
C ARG A 16 7.05 24.23 15.45
N PHE A 17 6.58 23.68 16.56
CA PHE A 17 5.39 22.84 16.58
C PHE A 17 4.11 23.63 16.28
N GLN A 18 3.99 24.86 16.79
CA GLN A 18 2.85 25.73 16.49
C GLN A 18 2.79 26.12 15.01
N GLU A 19 3.93 26.43 14.38
CA GLU A 19 4.02 26.72 12.95
C GLU A 19 3.64 25.49 12.11
N PHE A 20 4.18 24.32 12.45
CA PHE A 20 3.86 23.06 11.79
C PHE A 20 2.36 22.72 11.87
N SER A 21 1.81 22.74 13.09
CA SER A 21 0.40 22.39 13.32
C SER A 21 -0.56 23.34 12.61
N ARG A 22 -0.26 24.65 12.57
CA ARG A 22 -1.06 25.63 11.80
C ARG A 22 -1.03 25.39 10.29
N THR A 23 0.03 24.78 9.79
CA THR A 23 0.22 24.56 8.34
C THR A 23 -0.44 23.26 7.89
N HIS A 24 -0.41 22.21 8.71
CA HIS A 24 -0.78 20.85 8.31
C HIS A 24 -2.06 20.30 8.95
N CYS A 25 -2.52 20.86 10.07
CA CYS A 25 -3.61 20.29 10.87
C CYS A 25 -4.60 21.37 11.33
N LYS A 26 -5.78 20.96 11.81
CA LYS A 26 -6.79 21.91 12.31
C LYS A 26 -6.59 22.23 13.78
N SER A 27 -6.03 21.31 14.56
CA SER A 27 -5.73 21.50 15.99
C SER A 27 -4.32 21.03 16.39
N HIS A 28 -3.83 21.56 17.51
CA HIS A 28 -2.53 21.14 18.07
C HIS A 28 -2.55 19.69 18.57
N THR A 29 -3.68 19.23 19.10
CA THR A 29 -3.84 17.82 19.54
C THR A 29 -3.78 16.88 18.35
N GLU A 30 -4.55 17.16 17.30
CA GLU A 30 -4.57 16.37 16.05
C GLU A 30 -3.19 16.33 15.40
N ALA A 31 -2.46 17.44 15.40
CA ALA A 31 -1.10 17.48 14.85
C ALA A 31 -0.13 16.57 15.62
N LEU A 32 -0.26 16.51 16.95
CA LEU A 32 0.57 15.65 17.78
C LEU A 32 0.22 14.17 17.57
N GLU A 33 -1.08 13.83 17.56
CA GLU A 33 -1.57 12.47 17.29
C GLU A 33 -1.11 11.98 15.92
N THR A 34 -1.34 12.77 14.87
CA THR A 34 -0.93 12.43 13.50
C THR A 34 0.58 12.21 13.42
N MET A 35 1.37 13.00 14.15
CA MET A 35 2.81 12.86 14.17
C MET A 35 3.25 11.57 14.89
N LEU A 36 2.61 11.20 16.00
CA LEU A 36 2.86 9.96 16.72
C LEU A 36 2.47 8.73 15.87
N ASP A 37 1.27 8.78 15.28
CA ASP A 37 0.76 7.76 14.38
C ASP A 37 1.66 7.57 13.17
N PHE A 38 2.19 8.66 12.61
CA PHE A 38 3.14 8.57 11.50
C PHE A 38 4.37 7.74 11.86
N PHE A 39 5.00 7.96 13.01
CA PHE A 39 6.15 7.16 13.40
C PHE A 39 5.77 5.72 13.75
N PHE A 40 4.63 5.53 14.40
CA PHE A 40 4.16 4.20 14.81
C PHE A 40 3.81 3.33 13.61
N TYR A 41 2.94 3.80 12.70
CA TYR A 41 2.48 3.02 11.56
C TYR A 41 3.56 2.79 10.50
N ASN A 42 4.50 3.74 10.35
CA ASN A 42 5.59 3.57 9.40
C ASN A 42 6.80 2.85 10.01
N GLU A 43 6.74 2.49 11.31
CA GLU A 43 7.84 1.87 12.08
C GLU A 43 9.17 2.62 11.94
N ILE A 44 9.11 3.95 11.83
CA ILE A 44 10.29 4.81 11.61
C ILE A 44 10.70 5.43 12.93
N SER A 45 12.00 5.36 13.25
CA SER A 45 12.53 6.05 14.41
C SER A 45 12.59 7.57 14.17
N PRO A 46 12.15 8.41 15.13
CA PRO A 46 12.33 9.87 15.07
C PRO A 46 13.79 10.32 14.94
N HIS A 47 14.75 9.43 15.25
CA HIS A 47 16.18 9.67 15.12
C HIS A 47 16.74 9.28 13.76
N GLU A 48 15.97 8.55 12.95
CA GLU A 48 16.40 8.10 11.65
C GLU A 48 16.28 9.24 10.64
N LYS A 49 17.40 9.61 10.04
CA LYS A 49 17.43 10.58 8.94
C LYS A 49 17.05 9.86 7.65
N LEU A 50 15.74 9.79 7.40
CA LEU A 50 15.28 9.52 6.05
C LEU A 50 15.83 10.64 5.15
N GLY A 51 16.62 10.26 4.14
CA GLY A 51 17.20 11.21 3.20
C GLY A 51 16.15 12.09 2.51
N PRO A 52 16.56 12.97 1.58
CA PRO A 52 15.78 14.12 1.08
C PRO A 52 14.37 13.81 0.57
N THR A 53 14.03 12.55 0.28
CA THR A 53 12.64 12.13 0.12
C THR A 53 12.59 10.61 0.32
N GLY A 54 11.62 10.08 1.08
CA GLY A 54 11.34 8.62 1.10
C GLY A 54 11.18 8.00 -0.30
N ARG A 55 10.97 8.83 -1.34
CA ARG A 55 11.03 8.46 -2.76
C ARG A 55 12.37 7.85 -3.21
N THR A 56 13.51 8.23 -2.62
CA THR A 56 14.80 7.60 -2.96
C THR A 56 14.85 6.16 -2.43
N ILE A 57 14.27 5.92 -1.26
CA ILE A 57 14.09 4.58 -0.71
C ILE A 57 13.17 3.78 -1.63
N GLU A 58 12.02 4.34 -2.03
CA GLU A 58 11.09 3.72 -2.98
C GLU A 58 11.76 3.35 -4.32
N ALA A 59 12.57 4.25 -4.89
CA ALA A 59 13.31 4.01 -6.12
C ALA A 59 14.36 2.89 -5.96
N SER A 60 15.05 2.86 -4.81
CA SER A 60 15.99 1.78 -4.50
C SER A 60 15.28 0.43 -4.33
N PHE A 61 14.10 0.43 -3.71
CA PHE A 61 13.28 -0.75 -3.48
C PHE A 61 12.72 -1.30 -4.80
N LYS A 62 12.19 -0.43 -5.67
CA LYS A 62 11.73 -0.78 -7.03
C LYS A 62 12.85 -1.44 -7.84
N LYS A 63 14.07 -0.91 -7.80
CA LYS A 63 15.24 -1.51 -8.47
C LYS A 63 15.56 -2.91 -7.92
N ARG A 64 15.56 -3.07 -6.59
CA ARG A 64 15.80 -4.37 -5.94
C ARG A 64 14.73 -5.41 -6.29
N ILE A 65 13.45 -5.03 -6.27
CA ILE A 65 12.33 -5.92 -6.64
C ILE A 65 12.45 -6.36 -8.11
N ASN A 66 12.73 -5.42 -9.02
CA ASN A 66 12.91 -5.76 -10.44
C ASN A 66 14.08 -6.72 -10.68
N ALA A 67 15.17 -6.58 -9.91
CA ALA A 67 16.29 -7.52 -9.96
C ALA A 67 15.89 -8.92 -9.45
N VAL A 68 15.15 -9.01 -8.34
CA VAL A 68 14.64 -10.30 -7.83
C VAL A 68 13.69 -10.96 -8.83
N ILE A 69 12.78 -10.20 -9.45
CA ILE A 69 11.90 -10.72 -10.51
C ILE A 69 12.72 -11.25 -11.68
N ALA A 70 13.79 -10.55 -12.08
CA ALA A 70 14.66 -11.00 -13.16
C ALA A 70 15.36 -12.32 -12.80
N ILE A 71 15.90 -12.44 -11.59
CA ILE A 71 16.53 -13.68 -11.09
C ILE A 71 15.52 -14.83 -11.07
N MET A 72 14.32 -14.61 -10.51
CA MET A 72 13.28 -15.64 -10.48
C MET A 72 12.87 -16.09 -11.89
N ARG A 73 12.73 -15.16 -12.84
CA ARG A 73 12.43 -15.49 -14.25
C ARG A 73 13.57 -16.25 -14.92
N ASP A 74 14.82 -15.93 -14.59
CA ASP A 74 15.98 -16.61 -15.15
C ASP A 74 16.09 -18.04 -14.64
N MET A 75 15.92 -18.24 -13.32
CA MET A 75 15.78 -19.57 -12.71
C MET A 75 14.62 -20.35 -13.34
N GLU A 76 13.51 -19.66 -13.61
CA GLU A 76 12.33 -20.27 -14.20
C GLU A 76 12.63 -20.85 -15.59
N LYS A 77 13.36 -20.10 -16.42
CA LYS A 77 13.71 -20.46 -17.79
C LYS A 77 14.84 -21.50 -17.87
N THR A 78 15.85 -21.41 -17.01
CA THR A 78 17.06 -22.22 -17.11
C THR A 78 16.93 -23.57 -16.41
N GLN A 79 16.18 -23.64 -15.29
CA GLN A 79 16.08 -24.84 -14.47
C GLN A 79 14.66 -25.41 -14.47
N THR A 80 13.67 -24.69 -13.93
CA THR A 80 12.38 -25.32 -13.63
C THR A 80 11.55 -25.66 -14.87
N LYS A 81 11.51 -24.79 -15.90
CA LYS A 81 10.77 -25.07 -17.16
C LYS A 81 11.32 -26.27 -17.92
N PRO A 82 12.63 -26.36 -18.21
CA PRO A 82 13.17 -27.53 -18.90
C PRO A 82 13.07 -28.80 -18.06
N THR A 83 13.27 -28.74 -16.74
CA THR A 83 13.07 -29.91 -15.86
C THR A 83 11.61 -30.37 -15.87
N ALA A 84 10.64 -29.45 -15.78
CA ALA A 84 9.22 -29.78 -15.88
C ALA A 84 8.87 -30.39 -17.26
N ALA A 85 9.43 -29.85 -18.34
CA ALA A 85 9.23 -30.38 -19.69
C ALA A 85 9.86 -31.77 -19.86
N MET A 86 11.06 -32.00 -19.32
CA MET A 86 11.69 -33.34 -19.30
C MET A 86 10.84 -34.34 -18.52
N ILE A 87 10.39 -33.98 -17.32
CA ILE A 87 9.53 -34.85 -16.50
C ILE A 87 8.24 -35.18 -17.26
N ALA A 88 7.58 -34.18 -17.84
CA ALA A 88 6.40 -34.39 -18.67
C ALA A 88 6.68 -35.33 -19.86
N SER A 89 7.82 -35.16 -20.53
CA SER A 89 8.27 -36.03 -21.62
C SER A 89 8.55 -37.47 -21.17
N LEU A 90 9.09 -37.69 -19.97
CA LEU A 90 9.35 -39.02 -19.42
C LEU A 90 8.07 -39.76 -19.06
N PHE A 91 7.08 -39.06 -18.53
CA PHE A 91 5.80 -39.65 -18.12
C PHE A 91 4.77 -39.69 -19.27
N GLN A 92 5.10 -39.21 -20.47
CA GLN A 92 4.18 -39.02 -21.62
C GLN A 92 2.90 -38.25 -21.27
N THR A 93 2.90 -37.59 -20.12
CA THR A 93 1.87 -36.64 -19.73
C THR A 93 2.17 -35.36 -20.48
N GLU A 94 1.19 -34.84 -21.23
CA GLU A 94 1.32 -33.50 -21.80
C GLU A 94 1.81 -32.55 -20.71
N ALA A 95 2.84 -31.76 -21.01
CA ALA A 95 3.29 -30.70 -20.10
C ALA A 95 2.04 -29.92 -19.64
N PRO A 96 1.86 -29.65 -18.33
CA PRO A 96 0.64 -29.08 -17.83
C PRO A 96 0.29 -27.85 -18.67
N LYS A 97 -0.81 -27.94 -19.44
CA LYS A 97 -1.30 -26.85 -20.28
C LYS A 97 -1.31 -25.61 -19.40
N GLN A 98 -0.66 -24.53 -19.85
CA GLN A 98 -0.68 -23.27 -19.12
C GLN A 98 -2.16 -22.97 -18.83
N LYS A 99 -2.56 -23.16 -17.56
CA LYS A 99 -3.90 -22.76 -17.14
C LYS A 99 -3.95 -21.27 -17.48
N PRO A 100 -4.94 -20.82 -18.26
CA PRO A 100 -5.03 -19.41 -18.59
C PRO A 100 -4.97 -18.65 -17.27
N LEU A 101 -4.03 -17.70 -17.17
CA LEU A 101 -3.97 -16.78 -16.04
C LEU A 101 -5.38 -16.24 -15.86
N ILE A 102 -6.03 -16.60 -14.75
CA ILE A 102 -7.28 -15.97 -14.34
C ILE A 102 -6.85 -14.57 -13.90
N LEU A 103 -6.67 -13.68 -14.88
CA LEU A 103 -6.45 -12.27 -14.62
C LEU A 103 -7.73 -11.78 -13.95
N GLU A 104 -7.61 -11.05 -12.84
CA GLU A 104 -8.68 -10.48 -12.00
C GLU A 104 -9.62 -9.50 -12.73
N LYS A 105 -9.77 -9.59 -14.06
CA LYS A 105 -10.80 -8.89 -14.81
C LYS A 105 -12.20 -9.18 -14.27
N LYS A 106 -12.46 -10.40 -13.77
CA LYS A 106 -13.74 -10.73 -13.13
C LYS A 106 -13.96 -9.94 -11.83
N ILE A 107 -12.95 -9.79 -10.98
CA ILE A 107 -13.06 -9.03 -9.72
C ILE A 107 -13.26 -7.53 -10.01
N LEU A 108 -12.59 -7.01 -11.04
CA LEU A 108 -12.79 -5.62 -11.49
C LEU A 108 -14.17 -5.38 -12.11
N GLN A 109 -14.71 -6.34 -12.87
CA GLN A 109 -16.06 -6.28 -13.43
C GLN A 109 -17.13 -6.40 -12.33
N GLU A 110 -17.01 -7.37 -11.43
CA GLU A 110 -17.89 -7.52 -10.27
C GLU A 110 -17.84 -6.26 -9.40
N LYS A 111 -16.65 -5.71 -9.14
CA LYS A 111 -16.54 -4.46 -8.37
C LYS A 111 -17.20 -3.29 -9.08
N LYS A 112 -17.10 -3.20 -10.41
CA LYS A 112 -17.71 -2.11 -11.19
C LYS A 112 -19.22 -2.25 -11.31
N GLU A 113 -19.73 -3.46 -11.51
CA GLU A 113 -21.17 -3.79 -11.51
C GLU A 113 -21.80 -3.63 -10.13
N ASN A 114 -21.08 -4.00 -9.07
CA ASN A 114 -21.53 -3.80 -7.71
C ASN A 114 -21.61 -2.29 -7.41
N ILE A 115 -20.57 -1.50 -7.73
CA ILE A 115 -20.58 -0.03 -7.57
C ILE A 115 -21.73 0.63 -8.35
N SER A 116 -22.03 0.22 -9.59
CA SER A 116 -23.16 0.77 -10.33
C SER A 116 -24.51 0.44 -9.69
N ASN A 117 -24.66 -0.76 -9.12
CA ASN A 117 -25.90 -1.14 -8.43
C ASN A 117 -26.09 -0.36 -7.11
N TRP A 118 -25.02 -0.10 -6.34
CA TRP A 118 -25.09 0.75 -5.14
C TRP A 118 -25.47 2.21 -5.47
N GLU A 119 -25.03 2.74 -6.62
CA GLU A 119 -25.42 4.08 -7.09
C GLU A 119 -26.89 4.12 -7.55
N GLU A 120 -27.39 3.09 -8.23
CA GLU A 120 -28.79 3.01 -8.65
C GLU A 120 -29.77 2.80 -7.47
N ASP A 121 -29.39 1.99 -6.47
CA ASP A 121 -30.22 1.73 -5.29
C ASP A 121 -30.31 2.97 -4.36
N GLY A 122 -29.21 3.72 -4.18
CA GLY A 122 -29.20 4.96 -3.40
C GLY A 122 -30.06 6.11 -4.01
N PHE A 123 -30.21 6.13 -5.35
CA PHE A 123 -31.10 7.07 -6.05
C PHE A 123 -32.58 6.67 -5.99
N ARG A 124 -32.89 5.39 -5.77
CA ARG A 124 -34.27 4.91 -5.58
C ARG A 124 -34.78 5.12 -4.16
N GLU A 125 -33.92 4.97 -3.15
CA GLU A 125 -34.30 5.18 -1.75
C GLU A 125 -34.56 6.66 -1.42
N SER A 126 -33.82 7.58 -2.04
CA SER A 126 -34.01 9.04 -1.88
C SER A 126 -35.27 9.60 -2.54
N ASN A 127 -35.88 8.87 -3.49
CA ASN A 127 -37.12 9.27 -4.16
C ASN A 127 -38.39 8.63 -3.57
N ASN A 128 -38.25 7.70 -2.62
CA ASN A 128 -39.39 7.01 -1.98
C ASN A 128 -39.60 7.38 -0.49
N SER A 129 -38.74 8.22 0.07
CA SER A 129 -38.96 8.85 1.38
C SER A 129 -39.59 10.23 1.18
N LYS A 130 -40.92 10.22 1.10
CA LYS A 130 -41.77 11.39 1.35
C LYS A 130 -41.58 11.90 2.78
#